data_AF-A0AAD9Q7V6-F1
#
_entry.id   AF-A0AAD9Q7V6-F1
#
_cell.length_a   1.000
_cell.length_b   1.000
_cell.length_c   1.000
_cell.angle_alpha   90.00
_cell.angle_beta   90.00
_cell.angle_gamma   90.00
#
_symmetry.space_group_name_H-M   'P 1'
#
loop_
_entity.id
_entity.type
_entity.pdbx_description
1 polymer ?
#
loop_
_entity_poly.entity_id
_entity_poly.type
_entity_poly.pdbx_seq_one_letter_code
_entity_poly.pdbx_strand_id
1 'polypeptide(L)'
;MNAHMAIKTSRKRRIRPEMNIGLESDNEDSLLKEDPGLSGLSGDDEIGEKSKKEKKRKRLSAFEFSKIIVSKGLKSHTDVLALAHMQKNKGKTDMAESIVNWGSKVVNEVLRTAWEMEEAKAAQERAAKSRMEILQEARGEPFTSCISNGAILEHNGISCKSFARAVKELLCKGRGKYRNIMLTGPTNCGKTFLLNPLNSIFQTFTNPATTSFAWIGAEEAE
;
A
#
# COMPACT_ATOMS: atom_id res chain seq x y z
N MET A 1 -17.40 5.55 -45.21
CA MET A 1 -16.57 4.33 -45.21
C MET A 1 -16.78 3.63 -43.88
N ASN A 2 -17.55 2.54 -43.86
CA ASN A 2 -17.96 1.85 -42.63
C ASN A 2 -16.91 0.82 -42.23
N ALA A 3 -16.30 0.99 -41.05
CA ALA A 3 -15.39 0.01 -40.47
C ALA A 3 -16.15 -0.91 -39.50
N HIS A 4 -16.32 -2.17 -39.89
CA HIS A 4 -16.85 -3.22 -39.03
C HIS A 4 -15.76 -3.74 -38.09
N MET A 5 -15.98 -3.69 -36.77
CA MET A 5 -15.22 -4.50 -35.80
C MET A 5 -15.81 -5.91 -35.74
N ALA A 6 -14.94 -6.94 -35.77
CA ALA A 6 -15.33 -8.35 -35.63
C ALA A 6 -14.62 -8.98 -34.42
N ILE A 7 -15.36 -9.78 -33.64
CA ILE A 7 -14.85 -10.57 -32.52
C ILE A 7 -15.01 -12.06 -32.90
N LYS A 8 -13.91 -12.79 -33.08
CA LYS A 8 -13.92 -14.25 -33.32
C LYS A 8 -13.56 -15.00 -32.05
N THR A 9 -14.27 -16.08 -31.70
CA THR A 9 -13.91 -16.95 -30.57
C THR A 9 -13.81 -18.44 -30.94
N SER A 10 -12.72 -19.13 -30.55
CA SER A 10 -12.56 -20.60 -30.69
C SER A 10 -12.11 -21.24 -29.38
N ARG A 11 -12.88 -22.25 -28.92
CA ARG A 11 -12.73 -23.01 -27.66
C ARG A 11 -12.00 -24.34 -27.87
N LYS A 12 -11.10 -24.69 -26.94
CA LYS A 12 -10.83 -26.09 -26.56
C LYS A 12 -10.21 -26.11 -25.15
N ARG A 13 -10.78 -26.90 -24.23
CA ARG A 13 -10.34 -27.09 -22.84
C ARG A 13 -9.47 -28.34 -22.73
N ARG A 14 -8.45 -28.33 -21.88
CA ARG A 14 -7.93 -29.50 -21.17
C ARG A 14 -7.41 -29.11 -19.78
N ILE A 15 -7.61 -30.04 -18.85
CA ILE A 15 -7.43 -29.98 -17.38
C ILE A 15 -5.97 -30.29 -17.02
N ARG A 16 -5.46 -29.74 -15.90
CA ARG A 16 -4.20 -30.16 -15.23
C ARG A 16 -4.47 -30.55 -13.76
N PRO A 17 -3.69 -31.47 -13.17
CA PRO A 17 -3.76 -31.84 -11.76
C PRO A 17 -2.80 -31.04 -10.87
N GLU A 18 -3.13 -30.99 -9.58
CA GLU A 18 -2.46 -30.29 -8.47
C GLU A 18 -1.27 -31.03 -7.83
N MET A 19 -0.58 -30.29 -6.95
CA MET A 19 0.09 -30.67 -5.66
C MET A 19 1.53 -30.12 -5.59
N ASN A 20 2.13 -29.73 -4.46
CA ASN A 20 1.73 -29.31 -3.10
C ASN A 20 3.05 -28.75 -2.50
N ILE A 21 3.02 -27.69 -1.67
CA ILE A 21 4.24 -27.07 -1.07
C ILE A 21 4.28 -27.41 0.42
N GLY A 22 5.36 -28.05 0.86
CA GLY A 22 5.64 -28.38 2.25
C GLY A 22 6.21 -27.18 3.02
N LEU A 23 5.69 -26.99 4.23
CA LEU A 23 6.19 -26.11 5.28
C LEU A 23 7.06 -26.92 6.23
N GLU A 24 8.22 -26.40 6.63
CA GLU A 24 8.89 -26.79 7.87
C GLU A 24 9.26 -25.53 8.66
N SER A 25 8.77 -25.51 9.90
CA SER A 25 9.12 -24.61 10.99
C SER A 25 10.30 -25.17 11.79
N ASP A 26 10.81 -24.37 12.73
CA ASP A 26 11.38 -24.72 14.05
C ASP A 26 12.57 -23.78 14.34
N ASN A 27 12.89 -23.32 15.54
CA ASN A 27 12.26 -23.20 16.85
C ASN A 27 13.21 -22.26 17.63
N GLU A 28 12.68 -21.34 18.44
CA GLU A 28 13.47 -20.62 19.45
C GLU A 28 13.42 -21.37 20.78
N ASP A 29 14.54 -21.46 21.51
CA ASP A 29 14.61 -21.13 22.96
C ASP A 29 16.03 -21.28 23.54
N SER A 30 16.38 -20.40 24.50
CA SER A 30 17.13 -20.68 25.76
C SER A 30 17.75 -19.38 26.34
N LEU A 31 17.10 -18.78 27.35
CA LEU A 31 17.28 -18.96 28.81
C LEU A 31 18.59 -18.37 29.41
N LEU A 32 18.46 -17.19 30.04
CA LEU A 32 19.40 -16.67 31.04
C LEU A 32 19.01 -17.16 32.45
N LYS A 33 20.00 -17.55 33.25
CA LYS A 33 19.86 -17.85 34.69
C LYS A 33 20.59 -16.77 35.51
N GLU A 34 19.95 -16.34 36.61
CA GLU A 34 20.50 -15.43 37.63
C GLU A 34 21.07 -16.15 38.86
N ASP A 35 22.12 -15.51 39.45
CA ASP A 35 22.49 -15.35 40.88
C ASP A 35 22.98 -16.53 41.77
N PRO A 36 23.62 -16.33 42.97
CA PRO A 36 24.12 -15.12 43.70
C PRO A 36 25.50 -15.27 44.45
N GLY A 37 26.02 -14.18 45.07
CA GLY A 37 26.54 -14.23 46.47
C GLY A 37 27.94 -13.64 46.84
N LEU A 38 27.93 -12.59 47.71
CA LEU A 38 28.79 -12.24 48.90
C LEU A 38 30.35 -12.19 48.78
N SER A 39 31.17 -11.30 49.37
CA SER A 39 31.16 -10.49 50.61
C SER A 39 32.44 -9.58 50.67
N GLY A 40 32.44 -8.50 51.48
CA GLY A 40 33.68 -7.76 51.85
C GLY A 40 33.44 -6.34 52.42
N LEU A 41 33.54 -6.20 53.74
CA LEU A 41 33.58 -4.96 54.56
C LEU A 41 34.96 -4.27 54.36
N SER A 42 35.23 -2.96 54.52
CA SER A 42 35.01 -2.04 55.67
C SER A 42 35.65 -0.65 55.37
N GLY A 43 35.20 0.44 56.02
CA GLY A 43 36.05 1.57 56.45
C GLY A 43 35.86 2.95 55.78
N ASP A 44 35.13 3.82 56.48
CA ASP A 44 35.34 5.27 56.75
C ASP A 44 35.64 6.27 55.61
N ASP A 45 34.71 7.21 55.35
CA ASP A 45 34.86 8.64 55.65
C ASP A 45 33.72 9.51 55.06
N GLU A 46 33.46 10.61 55.76
CA GLU A 46 32.31 11.50 55.71
C GLU A 46 32.11 12.36 54.43
N ILE A 47 30.82 12.61 54.15
CA ILE A 47 30.23 13.76 53.42
C ILE A 47 30.58 13.85 51.92
N GLY A 48 30.02 12.93 51.15
CA GLY A 48 29.77 13.11 49.72
C GLY A 48 28.34 13.60 49.47
N GLU A 49 28.20 14.78 48.88
CA GLU A 49 26.93 15.30 48.36
C GLU A 49 26.18 14.20 47.61
N LYS A 50 24.99 13.85 48.10
CA LYS A 50 24.05 12.99 47.37
C LYS A 50 23.62 13.74 46.11
N SER A 51 24.39 13.57 45.05
CA SER A 51 24.00 13.91 43.70
C SER A 51 22.61 13.31 43.46
N LYS A 52 21.60 14.18 43.34
CA LYS A 52 20.27 13.77 42.90
C LYS A 52 20.49 13.16 41.53
N LYS A 53 20.44 11.82 41.41
CA LYS A 53 20.41 11.14 40.12
C LYS A 53 19.22 11.75 39.36
N GLU A 54 19.52 12.66 38.43
CA GLU A 54 18.52 13.21 37.53
C GLU A 54 17.84 12.02 36.87
N LYS A 55 16.51 11.93 37.05
CA LYS A 55 15.71 10.91 36.37
C LYS A 55 15.94 11.11 34.88
N LYS A 56 16.70 10.19 34.25
CA LYS A 56 16.95 10.22 32.80
C LYS A 56 15.61 10.42 32.10
N ARG A 57 15.50 11.47 31.29
CA ARG A 57 14.28 11.73 30.51
C ARG A 57 14.00 10.49 29.66
N LYS A 58 12.76 9.98 29.75
CA LYS A 58 12.36 8.81 28.98
C LYS A 58 12.40 9.21 27.50
N ARG A 59 13.26 8.56 26.73
CA ARG A 59 13.37 8.79 25.29
C ARG A 59 12.11 8.30 24.60
N LEU A 60 11.74 8.98 23.52
CA LEU A 60 10.63 8.59 22.68
C LEU A 60 10.93 7.22 22.06
N SER A 61 10.01 6.28 22.24
CA SER A 61 10.10 4.95 21.63
C SER A 61 9.78 4.99 20.13
N ALA A 62 10.32 4.06 19.35
CA ALA A 62 9.94 3.86 17.94
C ALA A 62 8.42 3.66 17.77
N PHE A 63 7.78 2.97 18.73
CA PHE A 63 6.34 2.76 18.74
C PHE A 63 5.55 4.02 19.09
N GLU A 64 6.07 4.88 19.97
CA GLU A 64 5.45 6.18 20.26
C GLU A 64 5.60 7.12 19.05
N PHE A 65 6.74 7.04 18.37
CA PHE A 65 7.01 7.78 17.13
C PHE A 65 6.09 7.34 15.99
N SER A 66 5.85 6.03 15.80
CA SER A 66 4.90 5.53 14.78
C SER A 66 3.47 6.04 15.03
N LYS A 67 3.02 6.07 16.29
CA LYS A 67 1.72 6.67 16.66
C LYS A 67 1.65 8.14 16.29
N ILE A 68 2.73 8.91 16.50
CA ILE A 68 2.78 10.33 16.11
C ILE A 68 2.70 10.47 14.59
N ILE A 69 3.42 9.64 13.83
CA ILE A 69 3.40 9.65 12.36
C ILE A 69 1.98 9.50 11.83
N VAL A 70 1.27 8.46 12.28
CA VAL A 70 -0.11 8.19 11.84
C VAL A 70 -1.04 9.30 12.31
N SER A 71 -0.98 9.67 13.59
CA SER A 71 -1.87 10.70 14.18
C SER A 71 -1.71 12.09 13.54
N LYS A 72 -0.52 12.40 13.00
CA LYS A 72 -0.22 13.66 12.33
C LYS A 72 -0.25 13.55 10.80
N GLY A 73 -0.54 12.38 10.24
CA GLY A 73 -0.61 12.17 8.81
C GLY A 73 0.72 12.41 8.07
N LEU A 74 1.85 12.10 8.69
CA LEU A 74 3.17 12.35 8.10
C LEU A 74 3.48 11.27 7.06
N LYS A 75 3.49 11.63 5.77
CA LYS A 75 3.67 10.66 4.67
C LYS A 75 5.11 10.59 4.16
N SER A 76 5.94 11.59 4.45
CA SER A 76 7.34 11.62 4.00
C SER A 76 8.33 11.94 5.12
N HIS A 77 9.59 11.55 4.92
CA HIS A 77 10.70 11.92 5.81
C HIS A 77 10.83 13.44 5.98
N THR A 78 10.56 14.21 4.92
CA THR A 78 10.60 15.67 4.95
C THR A 78 9.52 16.23 5.90
N ASP A 79 8.31 15.66 5.90
CA ASP A 79 7.23 16.07 6.81
C ASP A 79 7.61 15.80 8.27
N VAL A 80 8.27 14.66 8.52
CA VAL A 80 8.79 14.28 9.83
C VAL A 80 9.85 15.29 10.31
N LEU A 81 10.79 15.69 9.45
CA LEU A 81 11.78 16.71 9.77
C LEU A 81 11.15 18.08 10.01
N ALA A 82 10.20 18.48 9.17
CA ALA A 82 9.49 19.74 9.31
C ALA A 82 8.75 19.81 10.66
N LEU A 83 8.06 18.73 11.04
CA LEU A 83 7.38 18.65 12.33
C LEU A 83 8.39 18.71 13.50
N ALA A 84 9.51 17.99 13.41
CA ALA A 84 10.54 18.02 14.44
C ALA A 84 11.16 19.42 14.62
N HIS A 85 11.40 20.14 13.52
CA HIS A 85 11.87 21.53 13.55
C HIS A 85 10.83 22.46 14.20
N MET A 86 9.55 22.33 13.85
CA MET A 86 8.47 23.09 14.49
C MET A 86 8.35 22.80 15.99
N GLN A 87 8.55 21.55 16.42
CA GLN A 87 8.51 21.17 17.84
C GLN A 87 9.71 21.69 18.61
N LYS A 88 10.91 21.64 18.01
CA LYS A 88 12.13 22.20 18.58
C LYS A 88 11.98 23.69 18.88
N ASN A 89 11.37 24.45 17.96
CA ASN A 89 11.11 25.89 18.17
C ASN A 89 10.11 26.17 19.31
N LYS A 90 9.32 25.16 19.70
CA LYS A 90 8.39 25.21 20.84
C LYS A 90 8.99 24.62 22.12
N GLY A 91 10.29 24.32 22.13
CA GLY A 91 11.01 23.73 23.26
C GLY A 91 10.82 22.22 23.45
N LYS A 92 10.13 21.54 22.52
CA LYS A 92 9.94 20.08 22.53
C LYS A 92 10.99 19.43 21.63
N THR A 93 12.07 18.92 22.23
CA THR A 93 13.23 18.39 21.48
C THR A 93 13.18 16.87 21.27
N ASP A 94 12.28 16.16 21.94
CA ASP A 94 12.23 14.69 21.96
C ASP A 94 12.23 14.06 20.56
N MET A 95 11.43 14.63 19.64
CA MET A 95 11.32 14.15 18.26
C MET A 95 12.62 14.39 17.47
N ALA A 96 13.22 15.56 17.64
CA ALA A 96 14.47 15.92 16.95
C ALA A 96 15.65 15.07 17.46
N GLU A 97 15.73 14.85 18.77
CA GLU A 97 16.75 13.98 19.39
C GLU A 97 16.62 12.53 18.90
N SER A 98 15.39 12.02 18.80
CA SER A 98 15.14 10.65 18.32
C SER A 98 15.53 10.49 16.86
N ILE A 99 15.23 11.47 16.01
CA ILE A 99 15.62 11.45 14.59
C ILE A 99 17.14 11.43 14.43
N VAL A 100 17.86 12.28 15.19
CA VAL A 100 19.33 12.33 15.14
C VAL A 100 19.96 11.03 15.64
N ASN A 101 19.39 10.43 16.69
CA ASN A 101 19.91 9.19 17.27
C ASN A 101 19.66 7.95 16.41
N TRP A 102 18.50 7.87 15.75
CA TRP A 102 18.14 6.73 14.89
C TRP A 102 18.71 6.83 13.48
N GLY A 103 18.91 8.06 12.98
CA GLY A 103 19.30 8.30 11.60
C GLY A 103 18.17 8.07 10.60
N SER A 104 18.40 8.47 9.35
CA SER A 104 17.38 8.48 8.29
C SER A 104 16.83 7.10 7.96
N LYS A 105 17.69 6.06 7.97
CA LYS A 105 17.28 4.69 7.63
C LYS A 105 16.19 4.17 8.57
N VAL A 106 16.43 4.25 9.88
CA VAL A 106 15.49 3.77 10.90
C VAL A 106 14.23 4.62 10.92
N VAL A 107 14.33 5.94 10.77
CA VAL A 107 13.16 6.83 10.67
C VAL A 107 12.27 6.45 9.48
N ASN A 108 12.86 6.17 8.31
CA ASN A 108 12.12 5.73 7.13
C ASN A 108 11.47 4.36 7.33
N GLU A 109 12.16 3.43 7.99
CA GLU A 109 11.61 2.12 8.30
C GLU A 109 10.42 2.20 9.27
N VAL A 110 10.52 3.02 10.32
CA VAL A 110 9.41 3.26 11.25
C VAL A 110 8.25 3.95 10.53
N LEU A 111 8.52 4.91 9.65
CA LEU A 111 7.49 5.57 8.84
C LEU A 111 6.77 4.60 7.91
N ARG A 112 7.52 3.75 7.20
CA ARG A 112 6.96 2.70 6.34
C ARG A 112 6.10 1.74 7.16
N THR A 113 6.67 1.17 8.22
CA THR A 113 6.00 0.18 9.08
C THR A 113 4.74 0.76 9.72
N ALA A 114 4.77 2.03 10.13
CA ALA A 114 3.60 2.70 10.71
C ALA A 114 2.42 2.75 9.73
N TRP A 115 2.66 3.11 8.48
CA TRP A 115 1.63 3.14 7.45
C TRP A 115 1.22 1.76 6.98
N GLU A 116 2.15 0.82 6.86
CA GLU A 116 1.84 -0.59 6.57
C GLU A 116 0.92 -1.16 7.65
N MET A 117 1.18 -0.91 8.94
CA MET A 117 0.32 -1.36 10.03
C MET A 117 -1.07 -0.72 10.00
N GLU A 118 -1.15 0.59 9.74
CA GLU A 118 -2.43 1.32 9.68
C GLU A 118 -3.29 0.86 8.50
N GLU A 119 -2.67 0.65 7.33
CA GLU A 119 -3.35 0.30 6.08
C GLU A 119 -3.53 -1.22 5.93
N ALA A 120 -2.83 -2.06 6.72
CA ALA A 120 -2.85 -3.52 6.61
C ALA A 120 -4.25 -4.11 6.67
N LYS A 121 -5.08 -3.68 7.62
CA LYS A 121 -6.44 -4.22 7.76
C LYS A 121 -7.29 -3.90 6.53
N ALA A 122 -7.24 -2.65 6.06
CA ALA A 122 -7.98 -2.23 4.88
C ALA A 122 -7.47 -2.94 3.61
N ALA A 123 -6.16 -3.12 3.48
CA ALA A 123 -5.54 -3.87 2.39
C ALA A 123 -5.96 -5.34 2.40
N GLN A 124 -5.98 -5.98 3.57
CA GLN A 124 -6.41 -7.36 3.74
C GLN A 124 -7.90 -7.54 3.41
N GLU A 125 -8.77 -6.67 3.94
CA GLU A 125 -10.20 -6.68 3.63
C GLU A 125 -10.46 -6.48 2.15
N ARG A 126 -9.69 -5.60 1.51
CA ARG A 126 -9.79 -5.34 0.07
C ARG A 126 -9.30 -6.52 -0.77
N ALA A 127 -8.21 -7.18 -0.38
CA ALA A 127 -7.69 -8.35 -1.08
C ALA A 127 -8.66 -9.55 -1.02
N ALA A 128 -9.45 -9.65 0.06
CA ALA A 128 -10.48 -10.68 0.19
C ALA A 128 -11.71 -10.43 -0.71
N LYS A 129 -11.92 -9.19 -1.17
CA LYS A 129 -13.09 -8.82 -1.99
C LYS A 129 -12.89 -9.24 -3.44
N SER A 130 -13.98 -9.69 -4.05
CA SER A 130 -14.03 -9.84 -5.50
C SER A 130 -13.95 -8.48 -6.19
N ARG A 131 -13.46 -8.46 -7.43
CA ARG A 131 -13.42 -7.24 -8.26
C ARG A 131 -14.81 -6.60 -8.43
N MET A 132 -15.88 -7.40 -8.36
CA MET A 132 -17.25 -6.91 -8.42
C MET A 132 -17.71 -6.23 -7.12
N GLU A 133 -17.28 -6.72 -5.96
CA GLU A 133 -17.57 -6.08 -4.67
C GLU A 133 -16.82 -4.75 -4.54
N ILE A 134 -15.54 -4.72 -4.92
CA ILE A 134 -14.75 -3.48 -4.98
C ILE A 134 -15.45 -2.44 -5.88
N LEU A 135 -15.96 -2.88 -7.04
CA LEU A 135 -16.72 -2.00 -7.94
C LEU A 135 -18.04 -1.52 -7.32
N GLN A 136 -18.71 -2.34 -6.52
CA GLN A 136 -19.97 -1.97 -5.87
C GLN A 136 -19.75 -0.97 -4.74
N GLU A 137 -18.71 -1.15 -3.92
CA GLU A 137 -18.32 -0.19 -2.88
C GLU A 137 -18.00 1.17 -3.49
N ALA A 138 -17.28 1.19 -4.62
CA ALA A 138 -16.96 2.41 -5.34
C ALA A 138 -18.18 3.15 -5.94
N ARG A 139 -19.38 2.53 -5.98
CA ARG A 139 -20.61 3.22 -6.42
C ARG A 139 -21.16 4.20 -5.39
N GLY A 140 -20.84 4.00 -4.10
CA GLY A 140 -21.30 4.85 -3.01
C GLY A 140 -20.53 6.16 -2.88
N GLU A 141 -19.32 6.21 -3.42
CA GLU A 141 -18.52 7.43 -3.51
C GLU A 141 -19.03 8.33 -4.65
N PRO A 142 -19.18 9.65 -4.45
CA PRO A 142 -19.63 10.58 -5.48
C PRO A 142 -18.60 10.66 -6.61
N PHE A 143 -18.72 9.79 -7.60
CA PHE A 143 -17.93 9.84 -8.81
C PHE A 143 -18.47 10.95 -9.71
N THR A 144 -17.82 12.12 -9.67
CA THR A 144 -18.22 13.37 -10.34
C THR A 144 -18.20 13.31 -11.88
N SER A 145 -17.95 12.16 -12.51
CA SER A 145 -17.83 12.05 -13.98
C SER A 145 -18.93 11.22 -14.67
N CYS A 146 -20.04 10.92 -14.00
CA CYS A 146 -21.12 10.09 -14.56
C CYS A 146 -21.83 10.69 -15.79
N ILE A 147 -21.53 11.93 -16.18
CA ILE A 147 -22.15 12.61 -17.32
C ILE A 147 -21.38 12.41 -18.65
N SER A 148 -20.09 12.03 -18.64
CA SER A 148 -19.25 12.10 -19.85
C SER A 148 -18.92 10.78 -20.55
N ASN A 149 -19.00 9.62 -19.88
CA ASN A 149 -18.58 8.35 -20.48
C ASN A 149 -19.58 7.80 -21.51
N GLY A 150 -20.88 8.05 -21.32
CA GLY A 150 -21.92 7.63 -22.27
C GLY A 150 -21.76 8.32 -23.62
N ALA A 151 -21.52 9.64 -23.60
CA ALA A 151 -21.30 10.44 -24.80
C ALA A 151 -20.07 9.99 -25.60
N ILE A 152 -18.97 9.61 -24.92
CA ILE A 152 -17.77 9.08 -25.60
C ILE A 152 -18.09 7.76 -26.30
N LEU A 153 -18.79 6.84 -25.65
CA LEU A 153 -19.14 5.55 -26.26
C LEU A 153 -20.09 5.74 -27.46
N GLU A 154 -21.12 6.56 -27.30
CA GLU A 154 -22.10 6.85 -28.35
C GLU A 154 -21.46 7.54 -29.56
N HIS A 155 -20.58 8.54 -29.34
CA HIS A 155 -19.84 9.21 -30.41
C HIS A 155 -18.96 8.23 -31.20
N ASN A 156 -18.47 7.17 -30.57
CA ASN A 156 -17.69 6.12 -31.23
C ASN A 156 -18.55 4.97 -31.78
N GLY A 157 -19.89 5.09 -31.77
CA GLY A 157 -20.82 4.07 -32.24
C GLY A 157 -20.86 2.81 -31.37
N ILE A 158 -20.39 2.90 -30.12
CA ILE A 158 -20.35 1.79 -29.16
C ILE A 158 -21.57 1.88 -28.25
N SER A 159 -22.38 0.82 -28.25
CA SER A 159 -23.50 0.74 -27.30
C SER A 159 -22.99 0.65 -25.86
N CYS A 160 -23.43 1.59 -25.01
CA CYS A 160 -23.17 1.58 -23.57
C CYS A 160 -23.49 0.23 -22.92
N LYS A 161 -24.60 -0.41 -23.31
CA LYS A 161 -25.01 -1.74 -22.81
C LYS A 161 -24.01 -2.83 -23.18
N SER A 162 -23.53 -2.82 -24.43
CA SER A 162 -22.57 -3.83 -24.91
C SER A 162 -21.23 -3.68 -24.19
N PHE A 163 -20.74 -2.44 -24.06
CA PHE A 163 -19.51 -2.13 -23.36
C PHE A 163 -19.58 -2.50 -21.87
N ALA A 164 -20.64 -2.09 -21.17
CA ALA A 164 -20.84 -2.42 -19.76
C ALA A 164 -20.88 -3.93 -19.52
N ARG A 165 -21.54 -4.70 -20.41
CA ARG A 165 -21.56 -6.17 -20.34
C ARG A 165 -20.17 -6.77 -20.52
N ALA A 166 -19.38 -6.27 -21.46
CA ALA A 166 -18.01 -6.74 -21.66
C ALA A 166 -17.15 -6.47 -20.42
N VAL A 167 -17.23 -5.26 -19.84
CA VAL A 167 -16.49 -4.90 -18.62
C VAL A 167 -16.92 -5.78 -17.45
N LYS A 168 -18.22 -6.00 -17.26
CA LYS A 168 -18.73 -6.90 -16.22
C LYS A 168 -18.23 -8.33 -16.40
N GLU A 169 -18.24 -8.85 -17.63
CA GLU A 169 -17.76 -10.22 -17.90
C GLU A 169 -16.26 -10.37 -17.62
N LEU A 170 -15.47 -9.36 -17.97
CA LEU A 170 -14.04 -9.30 -17.65
C LEU A 170 -13.80 -9.31 -16.14
N LEU A 171 -14.52 -8.46 -15.38
CA LEU A 171 -14.36 -8.36 -13.93
C LEU A 171 -14.84 -9.62 -13.18
N CYS A 172 -15.93 -10.25 -13.63
CA CYS A 172 -16.43 -11.49 -13.04
C CYS A 172 -15.53 -12.69 -13.33
N LYS A 173 -15.05 -12.83 -14.56
CA LYS A 173 -14.40 -14.08 -15.03
C LYS A 173 -12.89 -14.00 -15.14
N GLY A 174 -12.31 -12.82 -14.93
CA GLY A 174 -10.88 -12.56 -15.03
C GLY A 174 -10.34 -12.61 -16.46
N ARG A 175 -9.01 -12.45 -16.56
CA ARG A 175 -8.26 -12.50 -17.81
C ARG A 175 -8.53 -13.81 -18.55
N GLY A 176 -8.72 -13.74 -19.85
CA GLY A 176 -8.83 -14.95 -20.66
C GLY A 176 -9.05 -14.66 -22.13
N LYS A 177 -8.98 -15.72 -22.93
CA LYS A 177 -9.20 -15.63 -24.37
C LYS A 177 -10.57 -15.00 -24.64
N TYR A 178 -10.58 -13.88 -25.38
CA TYR A 178 -11.78 -13.12 -25.77
C TYR A 178 -12.54 -12.44 -24.62
N ARG A 179 -11.93 -12.33 -23.44
CA ARG A 179 -12.51 -11.60 -22.30
C ARG A 179 -11.82 -10.26 -22.04
N ASN A 180 -10.62 -10.07 -22.58
CA ASN A 180 -9.87 -8.83 -22.45
C ASN A 180 -10.47 -7.75 -23.35
N ILE A 181 -10.52 -6.52 -22.84
CA ILE A 181 -10.98 -5.35 -23.58
C ILE A 181 -9.76 -4.54 -24.01
N MET A 182 -9.67 -4.23 -25.30
CA MET A 182 -8.65 -3.35 -25.85
C MET A 182 -9.32 -2.11 -26.42
N LEU A 183 -8.95 -0.94 -25.90
CA LEU A 183 -9.39 0.34 -26.45
C LEU A 183 -8.36 0.80 -27.50
N THR A 184 -8.77 0.87 -28.76
CA THR A 184 -7.93 1.31 -29.88
C THR A 184 -8.51 2.56 -30.52
N GLY A 185 -7.63 3.38 -31.11
CA GLY A 185 -8.03 4.60 -31.80
C GLY A 185 -6.96 5.69 -31.71
N PRO A 186 -7.09 6.77 -32.50
CA PRO A 186 -6.12 7.87 -32.51
C PRO A 186 -6.10 8.62 -31.17
N THR A 187 -5.14 9.54 -31.03
CA THR A 187 -5.05 10.45 -29.88
C THR A 187 -6.35 11.25 -29.73
N ASN A 188 -6.70 11.63 -28.50
CA ASN A 188 -7.89 12.43 -28.18
C ASN A 188 -9.27 11.77 -28.42
N CYS A 189 -9.35 10.44 -28.57
CA CYS A 189 -10.63 9.71 -28.69
C CYS A 189 -11.27 9.28 -27.36
N GLY A 190 -10.90 9.87 -26.23
CA GLY A 190 -11.52 9.54 -24.93
C GLY A 190 -11.08 8.22 -24.27
N LYS A 191 -10.09 7.50 -24.82
CA LYS A 191 -9.61 6.21 -24.25
C LYS A 191 -9.16 6.34 -22.79
N THR A 192 -8.34 7.34 -22.49
CA THR A 192 -7.85 7.61 -21.13
C THR A 192 -8.99 8.00 -20.19
N PHE A 193 -9.96 8.77 -20.68
CA PHE A 193 -11.15 9.14 -19.90
C PHE A 193 -12.00 7.91 -19.51
N LEU A 194 -12.11 6.91 -20.39
CA LEU A 194 -12.79 5.66 -20.08
C LEU A 194 -12.02 4.77 -19.09
N LEU A 195 -10.69 4.83 -19.06
CA LEU A 195 -9.83 4.01 -18.19
C LEU A 195 -9.59 4.61 -16.81
N ASN A 196 -9.50 5.94 -16.69
CA ASN A 196 -9.20 6.63 -15.43
C ASN A 196 -10.10 6.20 -14.25
N PRO A 197 -11.43 6.04 -14.41
CA PRO A 197 -12.29 5.53 -13.34
C PRO A 197 -11.85 4.15 -12.85
N LEU A 198 -11.50 3.25 -13.78
CA LEU A 198 -11.06 1.90 -13.45
C LEU A 198 -9.68 1.91 -12.78
N ASN A 199 -8.79 2.79 -13.22
CA ASN A 199 -7.47 2.94 -12.60
C ASN A 199 -7.59 3.44 -11.16
N SER A 200 -8.50 4.38 -10.89
CA SER A 200 -8.77 4.87 -9.54
C SER A 200 -9.39 3.78 -8.66
N ILE A 201 -10.36 3.03 -9.18
CA ILE A 201 -11.08 2.00 -8.41
C ILE A 201 -10.21 0.78 -8.14
N PHE A 202 -9.41 0.32 -9.10
CA PHE A 202 -8.65 -0.93 -9.00
C PHE A 202 -7.15 -0.73 -8.78
N GLN A 203 -6.66 0.51 -8.70
CA GLN A 203 -5.21 0.82 -8.59
C GLN A 203 -4.40 0.08 -9.65
N THR A 204 -4.88 0.12 -10.90
CA THR A 204 -4.33 -0.69 -11.99
C THR A 204 -2.92 -0.24 -12.37
N PHE A 205 -2.10 -1.20 -12.77
CA PHE A 205 -0.81 -0.93 -13.37
C PHE A 205 -0.98 -0.34 -14.77
N THR A 206 -0.51 0.88 -14.98
CA THR A 206 -0.34 1.47 -16.31
C THR A 206 1.12 1.35 -16.72
N ASN A 207 1.43 0.46 -17.67
CA ASN A 207 2.77 0.38 -18.24
C ASN A 207 3.04 1.67 -19.08
N PRO A 208 3.97 2.55 -18.68
CA PRO A 208 4.30 3.74 -19.45
C PRO A 208 5.19 3.46 -20.67
N ALA A 209 5.60 2.21 -20.91
CA ALA A 209 6.61 1.88 -21.91
C ALA A 209 6.10 2.09 -23.34
N THR A 210 6.46 3.26 -23.87
CA THR A 210 7.04 3.42 -25.21
C THR A 210 7.57 2.09 -25.78
N THR A 211 6.91 1.62 -26.85
CA THR A 211 7.43 0.63 -27.82
C THR A 211 7.74 -0.80 -27.37
N SER A 212 7.58 -1.18 -26.10
CA SER A 212 7.79 -2.56 -25.64
C SER A 212 6.49 -3.20 -25.15
N PHE A 213 6.02 -4.23 -25.87
CA PHE A 213 4.85 -5.06 -25.52
C PHE A 213 5.11 -6.06 -24.37
N ALA A 214 6.23 -5.93 -23.66
CA ALA A 214 6.57 -6.86 -22.59
C ALA A 214 5.68 -6.57 -21.36
N TRP A 215 4.71 -7.46 -21.10
CA TRP A 215 3.87 -7.49 -19.90
C TRP A 215 4.66 -7.92 -18.65
N ILE A 216 5.90 -7.46 -18.51
CA ILE A 216 6.73 -7.73 -17.34
C ILE A 216 6.10 -7.01 -16.14
N GLY A 217 5.80 -7.74 -15.06
CA GLY A 217 5.15 -7.20 -13.85
C GLY A 217 3.62 -7.27 -13.83
N ALA A 218 2.98 -7.73 -14.91
CA ALA A 218 1.51 -7.88 -14.94
C ALA A 218 1.00 -9.03 -14.05
N GLU A 219 1.87 -9.97 -13.71
CA GLU A 219 1.56 -11.13 -12.86
C GLU A 219 1.49 -10.74 -11.38
N GLU A 220 2.19 -9.68 -10.97
CA GLU A 220 2.22 -9.19 -9.59
C GLU A 220 1.04 -8.26 -9.25
N ALA A 221 0.26 -7.86 -10.26
CA ALA A 221 -0.88 -6.96 -10.14
C ALA A 221 -2.25 -7.67 -10.15
N GLU A 222 -2.28 -9.00 -10.11
CA GLU A 222 -3.52 -9.82 -10.10
C GLU A 222 -4.10 -10.06 -8.71
#